data_AF-A0A8R1E1G5-F1
#
_entry.id   AF-A0A8R1E1G5-F1
#
_cell.length_a   1.000
_cell.length_b   1.000
_cell.length_c   1.000
_cell.angle_alpha   90.00
_cell.angle_beta   90.00
_cell.angle_gamma   90.00
#
_symmetry.space_group_name_H-M   'P 1'
#
loop_
_entity.id
_entity.type
_entity.pdbx_description
1 polymer ?
#
loop_
_entity_poly.entity_id
_entity_poly.type
_entity_poly.pdbx_seq_one_letter_code
_entity_poly.pdbx_strand_id
1 'polypeptide(L)'
;MQNKPLKGWGITCYEVFADGLEPFDTFTNAQCKADILAGKFLQLPTNTPDAVKKYISGMIFVEASRRAAMSEVVFEFEKIVLLETPAGGPKQKNVKVLKPRPKGK
;
A
#
# COMPACT_ATOMS: atom_id res chain seq x y z
N MET A 1 13.72 -14.69 -2.19
CA MET A 1 13.34 -13.75 -1.10
C MET A 1 11.92 -13.28 -1.36
N GLN A 2 10.97 -13.57 -0.47
CA GLN A 2 9.56 -13.21 -0.68
C GLN A 2 9.35 -11.73 -0.34
N ASN A 3 8.68 -10.97 -1.22
CA ASN A 3 8.32 -9.55 -1.11
C ASN A 3 7.35 -9.24 0.07
N LYS A 4 7.72 -9.59 1.31
CA LYS A 4 6.97 -9.33 2.55
C LYS A 4 6.61 -7.85 2.80
N PRO A 5 7.47 -6.83 2.55
CA PRO A 5 7.17 -5.45 2.95
C PRO A 5 5.95 -4.85 2.25
N LEU A 6 5.67 -5.30 1.01
CA LEU A 6 4.57 -4.76 0.21
C LEU A 6 3.19 -5.20 0.72
N LYS A 7 3.08 -6.43 1.28
CA LYS A 7 1.82 -6.84 1.93
C LYS A 7 1.55 -5.97 3.16
N GLY A 8 2.58 -5.71 3.99
CA GLY A 8 2.46 -4.82 5.14
C GLY A 8 2.05 -3.41 4.72
N TRP A 9 2.63 -2.88 3.65
CA TRP A 9 2.25 -1.59 3.10
C TRP A 9 0.78 -1.54 2.65
N GLY A 10 0.28 -2.57 1.95
CA GLY A 10 -1.14 -2.64 1.57
C GLY A 10 -2.09 -2.69 2.77
N ILE A 11 -1.66 -3.32 3.88
CA ILE A 11 -2.40 -3.29 5.16
C ILE A 11 -2.36 -1.90 5.77
N THR A 12 -1.23 -1.20 5.74
CA THR A 12 -1.16 0.19 6.21
C THR A 12 -2.06 1.13 5.39
N CYS A 13 -2.18 0.90 4.08
CA CYS A 13 -3.17 1.62 3.28
C CYS A 13 -4.60 1.34 3.76
N TYR A 14 -4.93 0.09 4.08
CA TYR A 14 -6.23 -0.23 4.69
C TYR A 14 -6.43 0.57 5.98
N GLU A 15 -5.47 0.56 6.89
CA GLU A 15 -5.56 1.27 8.18
C GLU A 15 -5.79 2.77 8.00
N VAL A 16 -5.14 3.40 7.02
CA VAL A 16 -5.34 4.84 6.71
C VAL A 16 -6.79 5.12 6.27
N PHE A 17 -7.35 4.31 5.39
CA PHE A 17 -8.71 4.54 4.89
C PHE A 17 -9.80 4.00 5.82
N ALA A 18 -9.46 3.08 6.73
CA ALA A 18 -10.37 2.55 7.72
C ALA A 18 -10.35 3.33 9.04
N ASP A 19 -9.76 4.53 9.07
CA ASP A 19 -9.60 5.35 10.30
C ASP A 19 -8.95 4.58 11.47
N GLY A 20 -7.99 3.71 11.16
CA GLY A 20 -7.25 2.91 12.12
C GLY A 20 -7.95 1.65 12.63
N LEU A 21 -9.03 1.20 11.98
CA LEU A 21 -9.67 -0.07 12.30
C LEU A 21 -8.73 -1.28 12.07
N GLU A 22 -8.97 -2.34 12.83
CA GLU A 22 -8.15 -3.55 12.78
C GLU A 22 -8.36 -4.30 11.45
N PRO A 23 -7.27 -4.59 10.70
CA PRO A 23 -7.37 -5.40 9.51
C PRO A 23 -7.79 -6.82 9.86
N PHE A 24 -8.75 -7.38 9.12
CA PHE A 24 -9.29 -8.73 9.34
C PHE A 24 -9.99 -8.95 10.69
N ASP A 25 -10.53 -7.91 11.33
CA ASP A 25 -11.22 -7.98 12.63
C ASP A 25 -12.23 -9.15 12.78
N THR A 26 -12.90 -9.54 11.69
CA THR A 26 -13.87 -10.65 11.69
C THR A 26 -13.26 -12.05 11.55
N PHE A 27 -11.94 -12.19 11.42
CA PHE A 27 -11.27 -13.45 11.11
C PHE A 27 -10.22 -13.80 12.16
N THR A 28 -10.14 -15.08 12.50
CA THR A 28 -9.03 -15.57 13.34
C THR A 28 -7.72 -15.59 12.55
N ASN A 29 -6.59 -15.50 13.25
CA ASN A 29 -5.26 -15.61 12.62
C ASN A 29 -5.08 -16.87 11.77
N ALA A 30 -5.70 -17.99 12.17
CA ALA A 30 -5.67 -19.24 11.41
C ALA A 30 -6.44 -19.09 10.09
N GLN A 31 -7.62 -18.48 10.12
CA GLN A 31 -8.44 -18.21 8.94
C GLN A 31 -7.74 -17.21 8.01
N CYS A 32 -7.20 -16.11 8.52
CA CYS A 32 -6.42 -15.15 7.75
C CYS A 32 -5.25 -15.82 7.01
N LYS A 33 -4.51 -16.70 7.70
CA LYS A 33 -3.40 -17.42 7.07
C LYS A 33 -3.89 -18.34 5.95
N ALA A 34 -4.97 -19.08 6.17
CA ALA A 34 -5.55 -19.95 5.15
C ALA A 34 -6.04 -19.16 3.92
N ASP A 35 -6.74 -18.05 4.14
CA ASP A 35 -7.25 -17.18 3.07
C ASP A 35 -6.12 -16.52 2.27
N ILE A 36 -5.09 -15.99 2.93
CA ILE A 36 -3.93 -15.39 2.26
C ILE A 36 -3.17 -16.43 1.42
N LEU A 37 -3.09 -17.68 1.89
CA LEU A 37 -2.50 -18.79 1.12
C LEU A 37 -3.38 -19.21 -0.07
N ALA A 38 -4.71 -19.08 0.07
CA ALA A 38 -5.67 -19.31 -1.00
C ALA A 38 -5.80 -18.12 -1.99
N GLY A 39 -4.97 -17.08 -1.84
CA GLY A 39 -5.01 -15.88 -2.68
C GLY A 39 -6.17 -14.93 -2.37
N LYS A 40 -6.87 -15.14 -1.26
CA LYS A 40 -7.89 -14.23 -0.74
C LYS A 40 -7.23 -13.22 0.18
N PHE A 41 -7.30 -11.96 -0.20
CA PHE A 41 -6.68 -10.85 0.54
C PHE A 41 -7.74 -9.93 1.15
N LEU A 42 -7.27 -9.06 2.05
CA LEU A 42 -8.11 -8.04 2.68
C LEU A 42 -8.78 -7.15 1.64
N GLN A 43 -10.06 -6.88 1.83
CA GLN A 43 -10.80 -5.93 1.01
C GLN A 43 -10.63 -4.52 1.59
N LEU A 44 -10.36 -3.54 0.74
CA LEU A 44 -10.24 -2.14 1.17
C LEU A 44 -11.63 -1.56 1.51
N PRO A 45 -11.71 -0.62 2.48
CA PRO A 45 -12.97 0.00 2.86
C PRO A 45 -13.61 0.77 1.70
N THR A 46 -14.93 0.95 1.75
CA THR A 46 -15.71 1.56 0.65
C THR A 46 -15.33 3.01 0.35
N ASN A 47 -14.85 3.76 1.34
CA ASN A 47 -14.37 5.14 1.19
C ASN A 47 -13.00 5.27 0.52
N THR A 48 -12.26 4.17 0.32
CA THR A 48 -10.96 4.23 -0.35
C THR A 48 -11.14 4.63 -1.82
N PRO A 49 -10.36 5.57 -2.38
CA PRO A 49 -10.47 5.93 -3.79
C PRO A 49 -10.33 4.73 -4.72
N ASP A 50 -11.13 4.64 -5.78
CA ASP A 50 -11.20 3.46 -6.64
C ASP A 50 -9.88 3.17 -7.36
N ALA A 51 -9.13 4.22 -7.72
CA ALA A 51 -7.79 4.07 -8.29
C ALA A 51 -6.83 3.35 -7.32
N VAL A 52 -6.90 3.71 -6.03
CA VAL A 52 -6.11 3.07 -4.96
C VAL A 52 -6.57 1.64 -4.75
N LYS A 53 -7.89 1.39 -4.63
CA LYS A 53 -8.44 0.04 -4.47
C LYS A 53 -8.00 -0.90 -5.59
N LYS A 54 -8.13 -0.44 -6.84
CA LYS A 54 -7.76 -1.21 -8.03
C LYS A 54 -6.28 -1.55 -8.04
N TYR A 55 -5.41 -0.60 -7.70
CA TYR A 55 -3.97 -0.83 -7.71
C TYR A 55 -3.54 -1.81 -6.60
N ILE A 56 -4.00 -1.61 -5.37
CA ILE A 56 -3.64 -2.49 -4.24
C ILE A 56 -4.10 -3.92 -4.51
N SER A 57 -5.36 -4.12 -4.92
CA SER A 57 -5.89 -5.45 -5.25
C SER A 57 -5.21 -6.10 -6.44
N GLY A 58 -4.79 -5.31 -7.45
CA GLY A 58 -4.20 -5.82 -8.68
C GLY A 58 -2.69 -6.07 -8.63
N MET A 59 -1.96 -5.32 -7.79
CA MET A 59 -0.49 -5.27 -7.83
C MET A 59 0.18 -5.57 -6.50
N ILE A 60 -0.56 -5.54 -5.37
CA ILE A 60 0.02 -5.73 -4.03
C ILE A 60 -0.55 -6.98 -3.37
N PHE A 61 -1.87 -7.05 -3.27
CA PHE A 61 -2.65 -8.19 -2.79
C PHE A 61 -2.80 -9.27 -3.87
N VAL A 62 -1.65 -9.72 -4.35
CA VAL A 62 -1.49 -10.77 -5.35
C VAL A 62 -0.38 -11.74 -4.93
N GLU A 63 -0.23 -12.83 -5.67
CA GLU A 63 0.87 -13.77 -5.52
C GLU A 63 2.24 -13.08 -5.62
N ALA A 64 3.24 -13.63 -4.92
CA ALA A 64 4.54 -12.98 -4.77
C ALA A 64 5.27 -12.71 -6.10
N SER A 65 5.05 -13.55 -7.12
CA SER A 65 5.64 -13.43 -8.46
C SER A 65 5.06 -12.28 -9.28
N ARG A 66 3.84 -11.86 -8.99
CA ARG A 66 3.11 -10.80 -9.72
C ARG A 66 3.12 -9.46 -8.98
N ARG A 67 3.67 -9.43 -7.77
CA ARG A 67 3.63 -8.26 -6.92
C ARG A 67 4.58 -7.20 -7.46
N ALA A 68 4.09 -5.96 -7.58
CA ALA A 68 4.90 -4.80 -7.93
C ALA A 68 6.08 -4.62 -6.95
N ALA A 69 7.15 -3.98 -7.40
CA ALA A 69 8.23 -3.51 -6.55
C ALA A 69 7.82 -2.22 -5.81
N MET A 70 8.45 -1.95 -4.67
CA MET A 70 8.13 -0.74 -3.89
C MET A 70 8.34 0.56 -4.67
N SER A 71 9.35 0.62 -5.54
CA SER A 71 9.57 1.77 -6.43
C SER A 71 8.40 2.00 -7.40
N GLU A 72 7.77 0.93 -7.89
CA GLU A 72 6.60 1.02 -8.78
C GLU A 72 5.37 1.49 -8.01
N VAL A 73 5.22 1.04 -6.76
CA VAL A 73 4.13 1.47 -5.87
C VAL A 73 4.20 2.97 -5.61
N VAL A 74 5.39 3.49 -5.27
CA VAL A 74 5.59 4.93 -5.04
C VAL A 74 5.25 5.72 -6.30
N PHE A 75 5.78 5.31 -7.44
CA PHE A 75 5.54 6.00 -8.71
C PHE A 75 4.05 6.02 -9.09
N GLU A 76 3.33 4.92 -8.87
CA GLU A 76 1.90 4.89 -9.19
C GLU A 76 1.08 5.77 -8.24
N PHE A 77 1.40 5.78 -6.95
CA PHE A 77 0.70 6.64 -5.99
C PHE A 77 0.94 8.13 -6.26
N GLU A 78 2.14 8.52 -6.70
CA GLU A 78 2.41 9.88 -7.17
C GLU A 78 1.51 10.28 -8.35
N LYS A 79 1.28 9.36 -9.32
CA LYS A 79 0.34 9.62 -10.42
C LYS A 79 -1.11 9.74 -9.93
N ILE A 80 -1.55 8.85 -9.04
CA ILE A 80 -2.90 8.89 -8.49
C ILE A 80 -3.15 10.24 -7.83
N VAL A 81 -2.21 10.73 -7.04
CA VAL A 81 -2.29 12.08 -6.44
C VAL A 81 -2.43 13.16 -7.50
N LEU A 82 -1.63 13.13 -8.57
CA LEU A 82 -1.73 14.11 -9.65
C LEU A 82 -3.06 14.07 -10.40
N LEU A 83 -3.67 12.90 -10.54
CA LEU A 83 -4.96 12.71 -11.22
C LEU A 83 -6.15 13.12 -10.33
N GLU A 84 -6.06 12.91 -9.02
CA GLU A 84 -7.15 13.20 -8.08
C GLU A 84 -7.07 14.61 -7.48
N THR A 85 -6.00 15.37 -7.73
CA THR A 85 -5.90 16.77 -7.30
C THR A 85 -6.55 17.69 -8.34
N PRO A 86 -7.68 18.38 -8.03
CA PRO A 86 -8.23 19.38 -8.94
C PRO A 86 -7.33 20.61 -8.95
N ALA A 87 -6.37 20.70 -9.88
CA ALA A 87 -5.56 21.86 -10.31
C ALA A 87 -5.06 22.91 -9.27
N GLY A 88 -5.16 22.66 -7.96
CA GLY A 88 -5.03 23.70 -6.91
C GLY A 88 -4.65 23.16 -5.53
N GLY A 89 -4.13 21.94 -5.43
CA GLY A 89 -3.56 21.41 -4.18
C GLY A 89 -2.22 22.07 -3.82
N PRO A 90 -1.87 22.13 -2.51
CA PRO A 90 -0.66 22.81 -2.06
C PRO A 90 0.58 22.18 -2.67
N LYS A 91 1.38 23.00 -3.37
CA LYS A 91 2.64 22.62 -4.00
C LYS A 91 3.47 21.76 -3.04
N GLN A 92 3.73 20.50 -3.41
CA GLN A 92 4.64 19.62 -2.70
C GLN A 92 5.99 20.35 -2.54
N LYS A 93 6.35 20.65 -1.29
CA LYS A 93 7.66 21.17 -0.95
C LYS A 93 8.61 19.98 -1.11
N ASN A 94 9.51 20.05 -2.09
CA ASN A 94 10.57 19.05 -2.32
C ASN A 94 11.16 18.58 -0.98
N VAL A 95 10.81 17.37 -0.56
CA VAL A 95 11.43 16.72 0.58
C VAL A 95 12.85 16.40 0.12
N LYS A 96 13.80 17.22 0.58
CA LYS A 96 15.22 16.98 0.34
C LYS A 96 15.55 15.60 0.91
N VAL A 97 15.89 14.67 0.02
CA VAL A 97 16.44 13.36 0.38
C VAL A 97 17.56 13.60 1.40
N LEU A 98 17.32 13.19 2.64
CA LEU A 98 18.31 13.19 3.72
C LEU A 98 19.44 12.27 3.27
N LYS A 99 20.57 12.87 2.89
CA LYS A 99 21.78 12.12 2.56
C LYS A 99 22.22 11.32 3.79
N PRO A 100 22.53 10.02 3.65
CA PRO A 100 23.01 9.22 4.76
C PRO A 100 24.32 9.81 5.30
N ARG A 101 24.41 9.92 6.63
CA ARG A 101 25.58 10.42 7.36
C ARG A 101 26.78 9.51 7.06
N PRO A 102 27.96 10.04 6.67
CA PRO A 102 29.14 9.20 6.45
C PRO A 102 29.57 8.56 7.77
N LYS A 103 29.83 7.24 7.73
CA LYS A 103 30.47 6.52 8.84
C LYS A 103 31.90 7.03 8.96
N GLY A 104 32.22 7.63 10.11
CA GLY A 104 33.58 8.03 10.47
C GLY A 104 34.50 6.81 10.55
N LYS A 105 35.76 7.03 10.18
CA LYS A 105 36.88 6.08 10.21
C LYS A 105 37.22 5.67 11.65
#